data_AF-A0A9D1I947-F1
#
_entry.id   AF-A0A9D1I947-F1
#
_cell.length_a   1.000
_cell.length_b   1.000
_cell.length_c   1.000
_cell.angle_alpha   90.00
_cell.angle_beta   90.00
_cell.angle_gamma   90.00
#
_symmetry.space_group_name_H-M   'P 1'
#
loop_
_entity.id
_entity.type
_entity.pdbx_description
1 polymer ?
#
loop_
_entity_poly.entity_id
_entity_poly.type
_entity_poly.pdbx_seq_one_letter_code
_entity_poly.pdbx_strand_id
1 'polypeptide(L)'
;MRKIITVLIHQIRLNIAHCKAIFSLYIVSLIVINYIVCFLYGAFNIHILEKRSENLAKCTYMIDYKNPEKFENVQKLKSINYVGNSRFYIYESLFETEENFFRIRSSETSELPENLLLAAGRRNFTETELTGDVKSAIVSPNLGKLGDRISLSADDQYLVVGVLDTPQENLFYIPFRTYQELNLDVHRFTYIVKNKLTAKEQEEMLHAIDDSNINMISFYNSAEQEMKQAVLERAGFTIIFIVINFSFLFLLQFISDKTKKSYILYGILGAERSTIFLILYIERIFYVSLTMIFSSLLHFVTKDAFHKIMNLPGSKMEFVDYVVINLIEIVSVFIVSLPFVISFFKKSYTTILKENQMT
;
A
#
# COMPACT_ATOMS: atom_id res chain seq x y z
N MET A 1 -11.36 16.47 -38.93
CA MET A 1 -11.12 15.15 -38.29
C MET A 1 -10.77 14.03 -39.27
N ARG A 2 -11.63 13.65 -40.24
CA ARG A 2 -11.37 12.50 -41.14
C ARG A 2 -10.00 12.55 -41.86
N LYS A 3 -9.60 13.71 -42.38
CA LYS A 3 -8.28 13.91 -43.03
C LYS A 3 -7.09 13.72 -42.07
N ILE A 4 -7.23 14.16 -40.82
CA ILE A 4 -6.19 14.02 -39.79
C ILE A 4 -5.99 12.55 -39.42
N ILE A 5 -7.08 11.79 -39.28
CA ILE A 5 -7.02 10.35 -38.99
C ILE A 5 -6.35 9.59 -40.14
N THR A 6 -6.67 9.92 -41.40
CA THR A 6 -6.02 9.29 -42.55
C THR A 6 -4.51 9.57 -42.60
N VAL A 7 -4.10 10.81 -42.33
CA VAL A 7 -2.68 11.20 -42.28
C VAL A 7 -1.98 10.50 -41.11
N LEU A 8 -2.62 10.40 -39.95
CA LEU A 8 -2.11 9.68 -38.79
C LEU A 8 -1.86 8.20 -39.10
N ILE A 9 -2.85 7.51 -39.69
CA ILE A 9 -2.72 6.10 -40.08
C ILE A 9 -1.59 5.93 -41.10
N HIS A 10 -1.47 6.86 -42.06
CA HIS A 10 -0.39 6.83 -43.04
C HIS A 10 0.98 7.01 -42.36
N GLN A 11 1.08 7.94 -41.40
CA GLN A 11 2.31 8.18 -40.66
C GLN A 11 2.74 6.97 -39.82
N ILE A 12 1.80 6.35 -39.10
CA ILE A 12 2.06 5.11 -38.35
C ILE A 12 2.58 4.00 -39.28
N ARG A 13 1.94 3.83 -40.45
CA ARG A 13 2.38 2.86 -41.47
C ARG A 13 3.78 3.17 -42.00
N LEU A 14 4.10 4.44 -42.24
CA LEU A 14 5.44 4.86 -42.69
C LEU A 14 6.50 4.55 -41.63
N ASN A 15 6.22 4.82 -40.35
CA ASN A 15 7.14 4.54 -39.27
C ASN A 15 7.44 3.04 -39.16
N ILE A 16 6.39 2.20 -39.28
CA ILE A 16 6.53 0.75 -39.32
C ILE A 16 7.33 0.32 -40.55
N ALA A 17 7.01 0.84 -41.74
CA ALA A 17 7.61 0.39 -42.99
C ALA A 17 9.10 0.75 -43.13
N HIS A 18 9.49 1.97 -42.77
CA HIS A 18 10.86 2.46 -42.98
C HIS A 18 11.86 1.91 -41.96
N CYS A 19 11.43 1.51 -40.76
CA CYS A 19 12.32 1.14 -39.66
C CYS A 19 11.74 0.03 -38.76
N LYS A 20 11.23 -1.07 -39.35
CA LYS A 20 10.55 -2.18 -38.63
C LYS A 20 11.27 -2.65 -37.36
N ALA A 21 12.57 -2.91 -37.44
CA ALA A 21 13.35 -3.43 -36.32
C ALA A 21 13.46 -2.40 -35.18
N ILE A 22 13.79 -1.15 -35.52
CA ILE A 22 13.92 -0.06 -34.55
C ILE A 22 12.57 0.28 -33.92
N PHE A 23 11.50 0.29 -34.72
CA PHE A 23 10.15 0.53 -34.25
C PHE A 23 9.66 -0.59 -33.31
N SER A 24 9.94 -1.86 -33.64
CA SER A 24 9.58 -2.99 -32.77
C SER A 24 10.35 -2.96 -31.46
N LEU A 25 11.65 -2.68 -31.52
CA LEU A 25 12.49 -2.50 -30.34
C LEU A 25 11.96 -1.36 -29.45
N TYR A 26 11.53 -0.25 -30.06
CA TYR A 26 10.94 0.88 -29.36
C TYR A 26 9.65 0.50 -28.61
N ILE A 27 8.71 -0.14 -29.29
CA ILE A 27 7.43 -0.56 -28.69
C ILE A 27 7.65 -1.54 -27.55
N VAL A 28 8.50 -2.56 -27.74
CA VAL A 28 8.82 -3.54 -26.68
C VAL A 28 9.46 -2.86 -25.48
N SER A 29 10.42 -1.96 -25.72
CA SER A 29 11.12 -1.28 -24.65
C SER A 29 10.18 -0.35 -23.87
N LEU A 30 9.27 0.35 -24.54
CA LEU A 30 8.19 1.11 -23.88
C LEU A 30 7.30 0.24 -23.01
N ILE A 31 6.91 -0.95 -23.48
CA ILE A 31 6.08 -1.86 -22.70
C ILE A 31 6.80 -2.31 -21.43
N VAL A 32 8.07 -2.72 -21.55
CA VAL A 32 8.88 -3.16 -20.40
C VAL A 32 9.00 -2.06 -19.35
N ILE A 33 9.13 -0.81 -19.78
CA ILE A 33 9.29 0.30 -18.86
C ILE A 33 8.00 0.76 -18.23
N ASN A 34 6.93 0.91 -19.02
CA ASN A 34 5.63 1.23 -18.46
C ASN A 34 5.22 0.14 -17.44
N TYR A 35 5.66 -1.10 -17.67
CA TYR A 35 5.48 -2.22 -16.73
C TYR A 35 6.29 -2.00 -15.45
N ILE A 36 7.58 -1.67 -15.54
CA ILE A 36 8.41 -1.30 -14.38
C ILE A 36 7.80 -0.12 -13.62
N VAL A 37 7.36 0.92 -14.32
CA VAL A 37 6.72 2.11 -13.73
C VAL A 37 5.46 1.72 -12.94
N CYS A 38 4.63 0.80 -13.46
CA CYS A 38 3.49 0.28 -12.70
C CYS A 38 3.92 -0.37 -11.38
N PHE A 39 4.94 -1.24 -11.42
CA PHE A 39 5.46 -1.88 -10.20
C PHE A 39 6.01 -0.87 -9.20
N LEU A 40 6.77 0.11 -9.67
CA LEU A 40 7.35 1.14 -8.82
C LEU A 40 6.27 2.03 -8.21
N TYR A 41 5.28 2.43 -9.01
CA TYR A 41 4.15 3.21 -8.52
C TYR A 41 3.35 2.43 -7.46
N GLY A 42 3.08 1.14 -7.72
CA GLY A 42 2.35 0.26 -6.80
C GLY A 42 3.06 -0.01 -5.48
N ALA A 43 4.37 -0.23 -5.52
CA ALA A 43 5.14 -0.61 -4.35
C ALA A 43 5.57 0.59 -3.46
N PHE A 44 5.66 1.80 -4.02
CA PHE A 44 6.27 2.94 -3.33
C PHE A 44 5.40 4.19 -3.21
N ASN A 45 4.21 4.21 -3.82
CA ASN A 45 3.28 5.32 -3.62
C ASN A 45 2.55 5.17 -2.28
N ILE A 46 2.71 6.18 -1.41
CA ILE A 46 2.09 6.25 -0.08
C ILE A 46 0.59 6.05 -0.17
N HIS A 47 -0.08 6.67 -1.15
CA HIS A 47 -1.52 6.53 -1.30
C HIS A 47 -1.92 5.06 -1.50
N ILE A 48 -1.12 4.27 -2.21
CA ILE A 48 -1.35 2.83 -2.45
C ILE A 48 -0.98 1.99 -1.23
N LEU A 49 0.12 2.34 -0.55
CA LEU A 49 0.58 1.66 0.66
C LEU A 49 -0.33 1.92 1.87
N GLU A 50 -0.96 3.09 1.92
CA GLU A 50 -1.96 3.50 2.90
C GLU A 50 -3.36 2.98 2.55
N LYS A 51 -3.58 2.40 1.36
CA LYS A 51 -4.86 1.76 1.06
C LYS A 51 -5.14 0.69 2.10
N ARG A 52 -6.30 0.84 2.74
CA ARG A 52 -6.84 0.04 3.85
C ARG A 52 -6.36 -1.40 3.80
N SER A 53 -5.43 -1.74 4.69
CA SER A 53 -4.98 -3.11 4.92
C SER A 53 -5.98 -3.82 5.82
N GLU A 54 -6.27 -5.08 5.51
CA GLU A 54 -7.07 -5.97 6.37
C GLU A 54 -6.17 -6.86 7.24
N ASN A 55 -4.84 -6.77 7.09
CA ASN A 55 -3.90 -7.51 7.92
C ASN A 55 -4.09 -7.10 9.40
N LEU A 56 -4.48 -8.06 10.23
CA LEU A 56 -4.78 -7.90 11.65
C LEU A 56 -3.68 -7.17 12.42
N ALA A 57 -2.41 -7.50 12.15
CA ALA A 57 -1.28 -6.86 12.81
C ALA A 57 -1.31 -5.35 12.55
N LYS A 58 -1.38 -4.93 11.28
CA LYS A 58 -1.49 -3.52 10.88
C LYS A 58 -2.78 -2.82 11.30
N CYS A 59 -3.77 -3.58 11.76
CA CYS A 59 -5.05 -3.07 12.27
C CYS A 59 -5.12 -3.08 13.80
N THR A 60 -4.03 -3.43 14.50
CA THR A 60 -3.97 -3.50 15.96
C THR A 60 -3.41 -2.21 16.51
N TYR A 61 -4.17 -1.61 17.43
CA TYR A 61 -3.86 -0.36 18.10
C TYR A 61 -3.87 -0.58 19.60
N MET A 62 -2.87 -0.08 20.30
CA MET A 62 -2.66 -0.36 21.71
C MET A 62 -2.40 0.93 22.48
N ILE A 63 -3.16 1.12 23.56
CA ILE A 63 -3.04 2.22 24.50
C ILE A 63 -2.42 1.67 25.77
N ASP A 64 -1.23 2.17 26.11
CA ASP A 64 -0.59 1.94 27.40
C ASP A 64 -0.88 3.13 28.32
N TYR A 65 -1.45 2.85 29.50
CA TYR A 65 -1.72 3.89 30.50
C TYR A 65 -0.50 4.10 31.42
N LYS A 66 -0.30 5.36 31.88
CA LYS A 66 0.73 5.71 32.86
C LYS A 66 0.39 5.12 34.22
N ASN A 67 -0.86 5.29 34.63
CA ASN A 67 -1.44 4.65 35.80
C ASN A 67 -2.61 3.76 35.36
N PRO A 68 -2.82 2.61 36.01
CA PRO A 68 -3.92 1.70 35.67
C PRO A 68 -5.27 2.43 35.69
N GLU A 69 -6.07 2.26 34.65
CA GLU A 69 -7.32 2.97 34.44
C GLU A 69 -8.52 2.10 34.81
N LYS A 70 -9.59 2.71 35.34
CA LYS A 70 -10.80 1.96 35.67
C LYS A 70 -11.45 1.41 34.41
N PHE A 71 -11.91 0.15 34.47
CA PHE A 71 -12.51 -0.54 33.34
C PHE A 71 -13.66 0.26 32.69
N GLU A 72 -14.51 0.89 33.48
CA GLU A 72 -15.63 1.72 33.00
C GLU A 72 -15.15 2.95 32.22
N ASN A 73 -14.00 3.53 32.59
CA ASN A 73 -13.42 4.66 31.87
C ASN A 73 -12.84 4.19 30.53
N VAL A 74 -12.17 3.03 30.50
CA VAL A 74 -11.68 2.44 29.24
C VAL A 74 -12.84 2.11 28.30
N GLN A 75 -13.98 1.65 28.81
CA GLN A 75 -15.16 1.40 27.98
C GLN A 75 -15.69 2.65 27.29
N LYS A 76 -15.53 3.85 27.87
CA LYS A 76 -15.93 5.12 27.23
C LYS A 76 -15.17 5.37 25.93
N LEU A 77 -13.94 4.86 25.77
CA LEU A 77 -13.19 5.01 24.52
C LEU A 77 -13.92 4.40 23.32
N LYS A 78 -14.85 3.46 23.52
CA LYS A 78 -15.65 2.90 22.44
C LYS A 78 -16.68 3.88 21.86
N SER A 79 -16.99 4.98 22.53
CA SER A 79 -17.81 6.03 21.92
C SER A 79 -17.05 6.84 20.88
N ILE A 80 -15.71 6.73 20.86
CA ILE A 80 -14.87 7.40 19.88
C ILE A 80 -15.01 6.67 18.54
N ASN A 81 -15.16 7.46 17.47
CA ASN A 81 -15.21 6.93 16.12
C ASN A 81 -13.94 6.09 15.83
N TYR A 82 -14.07 5.09 14.96
CA TYR A 82 -13.03 4.08 14.66
C TYR A 82 -12.75 3.08 15.79
N VAL A 83 -12.66 3.51 17.05
CA VAL A 83 -12.52 2.60 18.20
C VAL A 83 -13.78 1.75 18.35
N GLY A 84 -14.96 2.36 18.41
CA GLY A 84 -16.25 1.67 18.61
C GLY A 84 -16.67 0.67 17.53
N ASN A 85 -16.04 0.72 16.35
CA ASN A 85 -16.30 -0.18 15.22
C ASN A 85 -15.24 -1.28 15.09
N SER A 86 -14.45 -1.51 16.13
CA SER A 86 -13.40 -2.53 16.14
C SER A 86 -13.97 -3.95 16.12
N ARG A 87 -13.23 -4.87 15.49
CA ARG A 87 -13.51 -6.31 15.48
C ARG A 87 -13.22 -6.96 16.82
N PHE A 88 -12.18 -6.51 17.51
CA PHE A 88 -11.76 -7.02 18.83
C PHE A 88 -11.47 -5.87 19.79
N TYR A 89 -11.80 -6.09 21.06
CA TYR A 89 -11.37 -5.28 22.21
C TYR A 89 -10.69 -6.21 23.18
N ILE A 90 -9.48 -5.87 23.61
CA ILE A 90 -8.66 -6.68 24.50
C ILE A 90 -8.19 -5.81 25.65
N TYR A 91 -8.47 -6.26 26.85
CA TYR A 91 -8.09 -5.61 28.09
C TYR A 91 -6.92 -6.39 28.69
N GLU A 92 -5.88 -5.68 29.14
CA GLU A 92 -4.75 -6.25 29.85
C GLU A 92 -4.60 -5.55 31.21
N SER A 93 -4.60 -6.37 32.25
CA SER A 93 -4.34 -5.97 33.64
C SER A 93 -3.14 -6.72 34.18
N LEU A 94 -2.48 -6.09 35.14
CA LEU A 94 -1.44 -6.73 35.94
C LEU A 94 -2.05 -7.18 37.26
N PHE A 95 -1.72 -8.39 37.68
CA PHE A 95 -2.15 -8.96 38.95
C PHE A 95 -0.92 -9.45 39.70
N GLU A 96 -0.64 -8.82 40.84
CA GLU A 96 0.52 -9.12 41.66
C GLU A 96 0.10 -9.91 42.89
N THR A 97 0.83 -10.98 43.15
CA THR A 97 0.76 -11.79 44.37
C THR A 97 2.09 -11.70 45.09
N GLU A 98 2.18 -12.18 46.33
CA GLU A 98 3.43 -12.14 47.10
C GLU A 98 4.61 -12.84 46.39
N GLU A 99 4.34 -13.84 45.56
CA GLU A 99 5.37 -14.67 44.90
C GLU A 99 5.47 -14.47 43.40
N ASN A 100 4.39 -14.03 42.74
CA ASN A 100 4.28 -14.00 41.28
C ASN A 100 3.56 -12.78 40.76
N PHE A 101 3.90 -12.42 39.53
CA PHE A 101 3.25 -11.38 38.76
C PHE A 101 2.62 -11.98 37.51
N PHE A 102 1.31 -11.76 37.35
CA PHE A 102 0.51 -12.29 36.25
C PHE A 102 0.01 -11.18 35.36
N ARG A 103 0.02 -11.44 34.05
CA ARG A 103 -0.68 -10.61 33.06
C ARG A 103 -2.00 -11.27 32.76
N ILE A 104 -3.09 -10.57 33.04
CA ILE A 104 -4.44 -11.06 32.76
C ILE A 104 -4.96 -10.32 31.54
N ARG A 105 -5.23 -11.06 30.48
CA ARG A 105 -5.86 -10.59 29.26
C ARG A 105 -7.26 -11.14 29.13
N SER A 106 -8.12 -10.36 28.51
CA SER A 106 -9.45 -10.80 28.13
C SER A 106 -9.93 -10.06 26.88
N SER A 107 -10.70 -10.73 26.03
CA SER A 107 -11.46 -10.07 24.96
C SER A 107 -12.95 -10.25 25.14
N GLU A 108 -13.72 -9.26 24.69
CA GLU A 108 -15.19 -9.30 24.72
C GLU A 108 -15.78 -10.31 23.74
N THR A 109 -15.00 -10.70 22.73
CA THR A 109 -15.38 -11.77 21.82
C THR A 109 -15.01 -13.12 22.41
N SER A 110 -15.79 -14.15 22.11
CA SER A 110 -15.48 -15.53 22.50
C SER A 110 -14.22 -16.08 21.81
N GLU A 111 -13.80 -15.45 20.71
CA GLU A 111 -12.65 -15.83 19.92
C GLU A 111 -11.41 -15.01 20.29
N LEU A 112 -10.27 -15.69 20.40
CA LEU A 112 -8.96 -15.05 20.42
C LEU A 112 -8.63 -14.45 19.04
N PRO A 113 -7.97 -13.27 18.99
CA PRO A 113 -7.38 -12.75 17.76
C PRO A 113 -6.53 -13.80 17.02
N GLU A 114 -6.70 -13.89 15.69
CA GLU A 114 -6.07 -14.96 14.88
C GLU A 114 -4.53 -14.94 14.92
N ASN A 115 -3.93 -13.80 15.26
CA ASN A 115 -2.49 -13.62 15.42
C ASN A 115 -1.92 -14.24 16.71
N LEU A 116 -2.76 -14.66 17.66
CA LEU A 116 -2.34 -15.45 18.81
C LEU A 116 -2.32 -16.93 18.42
N LEU A 117 -1.11 -17.47 18.27
CA LEU A 117 -0.88 -18.87 17.97
C LEU A 117 -1.01 -19.73 19.23
N LEU A 118 -1.48 -20.97 19.06
CA LEU A 118 -1.55 -21.96 20.12
C LEU A 118 -0.51 -23.04 19.92
N ALA A 119 0.17 -23.40 21.00
CA ALA A 119 0.96 -24.62 21.10
C ALA A 119 0.05 -25.85 21.31
N ALA A 120 -1.05 -25.70 22.06
CA ALA A 120 -2.00 -26.79 22.34
C ALA A 120 -3.41 -26.29 22.70
N GLY A 121 -4.41 -27.17 22.58
CA GLY A 121 -5.80 -26.90 23.01
C GLY A 121 -6.61 -26.08 22.02
N ARG A 122 -7.59 -25.31 22.53
CA ARG A 122 -8.55 -24.54 21.71
C ARG A 122 -8.43 -23.04 21.92
N ARG A 123 -8.82 -22.27 20.89
CA ARG A 123 -8.76 -20.79 20.86
C ARG A 123 -10.00 -20.10 21.41
N ASN A 124 -11.10 -20.82 21.53
CA ASN A 124 -12.40 -20.25 21.86
C ASN A 124 -12.92 -20.89 23.15
N PHE A 125 -13.53 -20.07 23.99
CA PHE A 125 -14.26 -20.53 25.17
C PHE A 125 -15.63 -21.09 24.78
N THR A 126 -16.11 -22.06 25.56
CA THR A 126 -17.46 -22.63 25.43
C THR A 126 -18.47 -21.71 26.09
N GLU A 127 -19.76 -21.87 25.78
CA GLU A 127 -20.82 -21.07 26.42
C GLU A 127 -20.78 -21.13 27.95
N THR A 128 -20.56 -22.31 28.54
CA THR A 128 -20.46 -22.49 30.01
C THR A 128 -19.25 -21.78 30.64
N GLU A 129 -18.20 -21.55 29.86
CA GLU A 129 -17.02 -20.80 30.33
C GLU A 129 -17.22 -19.30 30.16
N LEU A 130 -17.92 -18.88 29.10
CA LEU A 130 -18.30 -17.50 28.87
C LEU A 130 -19.33 -17.00 29.89
N THR A 131 -20.23 -17.87 30.36
CA THR A 131 -21.19 -17.57 31.43
C THR A 131 -20.56 -17.53 32.81
N GLY A 132 -19.32 -18.00 32.98
CA GLY A 132 -18.62 -18.03 34.27
C GLY A 132 -18.94 -19.25 35.15
N ASP A 133 -19.72 -20.21 34.66
CA ASP A 133 -20.04 -21.44 35.41
C ASP A 133 -18.78 -22.31 35.59
N VAL A 134 -17.84 -22.21 34.65
CA VAL A 134 -16.54 -22.87 34.69
C VAL A 134 -15.44 -21.82 34.52
N LYS A 135 -14.63 -21.62 35.57
CA LYS A 135 -13.40 -20.82 35.49
C LYS A 135 -12.39 -21.54 34.60
N SER A 136 -12.08 -20.95 33.46
CA SER A 136 -11.15 -21.50 32.47
C SER A 136 -10.17 -20.43 32.01
N ALA A 137 -9.00 -20.87 31.56
CA ALA A 137 -7.95 -19.98 31.07
C ALA A 137 -7.20 -20.60 29.89
N ILE A 138 -6.73 -19.73 29.01
CA ILE A 138 -5.72 -20.04 28.00
C ILE A 138 -4.43 -19.37 28.47
N VAL A 139 -3.34 -20.11 28.58
CA VAL A 139 -2.14 -19.62 29.29
C VAL A 139 -0.85 -19.71 28.50
N SER A 140 0.16 -18.98 28.97
CA SER A 140 1.54 -19.15 28.49
C SER A 140 2.11 -20.53 28.88
N PRO A 141 3.07 -21.07 28.09
CA PRO A 141 3.62 -22.42 28.30
C PRO A 141 4.22 -22.68 29.69
N ASN A 142 4.69 -21.63 30.35
CA ASN A 142 5.35 -21.73 31.65
C ASN A 142 4.37 -21.92 32.83
N LEU A 143 3.08 -21.66 32.63
CA LEU A 143 2.07 -21.73 33.70
C LEU A 143 1.46 -23.12 33.87
N GLY A 144 1.36 -23.90 32.78
CA GLY A 144 0.74 -25.22 32.82
C GLY A 144 0.51 -25.83 31.45
N LYS A 145 -0.01 -27.05 31.43
CA LYS A 145 -0.37 -27.82 30.24
C LYS A 145 -1.88 -27.92 30.09
N LEU A 146 -2.32 -28.33 28.91
CA LEU A 146 -3.73 -28.55 28.61
C LEU A 146 -4.35 -29.54 29.62
N GLY A 147 -5.46 -29.12 30.25
CA GLY A 147 -6.18 -29.91 31.26
C GLY A 147 -5.75 -29.67 32.71
N ASP A 148 -4.64 -28.95 32.94
CA ASP A 148 -4.20 -28.60 34.29
C ASP A 148 -5.17 -27.63 34.96
N ARG A 149 -5.13 -27.59 36.30
CA ARG A 149 -5.77 -26.53 37.09
C ARG A 149 -4.70 -25.64 37.67
N ILE A 150 -4.80 -24.35 37.35
CA ILE A 150 -3.83 -23.33 37.75
C ILE A 150 -4.54 -22.25 38.54
N SER A 151 -3.85 -21.67 39.51
CA SER A 151 -4.40 -20.62 40.38
C SER A 151 -3.83 -19.24 40.08
N LEU A 152 -4.71 -18.25 40.07
CA LEU A 152 -4.31 -16.83 40.22
C LEU A 152 -4.19 -16.44 41.69
N SER A 153 -5.00 -17.05 42.57
CA SER A 153 -5.00 -16.86 44.01
C SER A 153 -5.35 -18.18 44.71
N ALA A 154 -5.18 -18.26 46.04
CA ALA A 154 -5.40 -19.48 46.82
C ALA A 154 -6.79 -20.12 46.61
N ASP A 155 -7.81 -19.30 46.36
CA ASP A 155 -9.21 -19.74 46.27
C ASP A 155 -9.73 -19.89 44.83
N ASP A 156 -8.94 -19.52 43.81
CA ASP A 156 -9.38 -19.47 42.42
C ASP A 156 -8.59 -20.40 41.51
N GLN A 157 -9.21 -21.52 41.12
CA GLN A 157 -8.64 -22.52 40.22
C GLN A 157 -9.26 -22.42 38.82
N TYR A 158 -8.42 -22.22 37.80
CA TYR A 158 -8.77 -22.13 36.40
C TYR A 158 -8.36 -23.40 35.66
N LEU A 159 -9.30 -24.00 34.91
CA LEU A 159 -9.00 -25.10 34.00
C LEU A 159 -8.26 -24.57 32.76
N VAL A 160 -7.09 -25.14 32.45
CA VAL A 160 -6.33 -24.80 31.25
C VAL A 160 -6.98 -25.46 30.03
N VAL A 161 -7.57 -24.64 29.16
CA VAL A 161 -8.25 -25.09 27.93
C VAL A 161 -7.45 -24.82 26.65
N GLY A 162 -6.36 -24.05 26.77
CA GLY A 162 -5.43 -23.77 25.69
C GLY A 162 -4.07 -23.30 26.22
N VAL A 163 -3.03 -23.53 25.42
CA VAL A 163 -1.66 -23.08 25.71
C VAL A 163 -1.17 -22.27 24.51
N LEU A 164 -0.77 -21.02 24.74
CA LEU A 164 -0.28 -20.10 23.72
C LEU A 164 1.12 -20.49 23.27
N ASP A 165 1.42 -20.27 21.99
CA ASP A 165 2.78 -20.30 21.47
C ASP A 165 3.37 -18.89 21.56
N THR A 166 3.86 -18.54 22.74
CA THR A 166 4.37 -17.20 23.03
C THR A 166 5.56 -17.26 24.00
N PRO A 167 6.56 -16.38 23.83
CA PRO A 167 7.62 -16.20 24.82
C PRO A 167 7.16 -15.37 26.03
N GLN A 168 5.94 -14.82 26.02
CA GLN A 168 5.42 -14.06 27.17
C GLN A 168 5.14 -15.01 28.33
N GLU A 169 5.81 -14.79 29.46
CA GLU A 169 5.59 -15.55 30.68
C GLU A 169 4.41 -15.02 31.50
N ASN A 170 3.84 -15.91 32.32
CA ASN A 170 2.77 -15.62 33.29
C ASN A 170 1.53 -14.93 32.69
N LEU A 171 1.20 -15.27 31.45
CA LEU A 171 0.04 -14.73 30.76
C LEU A 171 -1.18 -15.63 30.97
N PHE A 172 -2.22 -15.08 31.58
CA PHE A 172 -3.55 -15.63 31.63
C PHE A 172 -4.43 -14.94 30.61
N TYR A 173 -5.12 -15.71 29.79
CA TYR A 173 -6.21 -15.23 28.97
C TYR A 173 -7.50 -15.87 29.45
N ILE A 174 -8.43 -15.07 29.96
CA ILE A 174 -9.67 -15.55 30.60
C ILE A 174 -10.91 -15.02 29.88
N PRO A 175 -12.09 -15.64 30.08
CA PRO A 175 -13.35 -15.12 29.59
C PRO A 175 -13.66 -13.72 30.12
N PHE A 176 -14.33 -12.90 29.29
CA PHE A 176 -14.65 -11.51 29.61
C PHE A 176 -15.46 -11.32 30.88
N ARG A 177 -16.48 -12.15 31.09
CA ARG A 177 -17.28 -12.07 32.30
C ARG A 177 -16.43 -12.30 33.56
N THR A 178 -15.57 -13.32 33.53
CA THR A 178 -14.65 -13.61 34.64
C THR A 178 -13.69 -12.45 34.87
N TYR A 179 -13.18 -11.82 33.80
CA TYR A 179 -12.35 -10.63 33.91
C TYR A 179 -13.09 -9.46 34.58
N GLN A 180 -14.35 -9.22 34.23
CA GLN A 180 -15.18 -8.18 34.85
C GLN A 180 -15.42 -8.44 36.34
N GLU A 181 -15.64 -9.71 36.72
CA GLU A 181 -15.84 -10.11 38.12
C GLU A 181 -14.59 -9.88 38.99
N LEU A 182 -13.38 -9.94 38.40
CA LEU A 182 -12.14 -9.65 39.11
C LEU A 182 -11.94 -8.14 39.40
N ASN A 183 -12.70 -7.26 38.74
CA ASN A 183 -12.70 -5.80 38.96
C ASN A 183 -11.28 -5.18 38.95
N LEU A 184 -10.47 -5.60 37.97
CA LEU A 184 -9.07 -5.18 37.85
C LEU A 184 -8.95 -3.85 37.10
N ASP A 185 -7.95 -3.07 37.48
CA ASP A 185 -7.59 -1.86 36.74
C ASP A 185 -6.83 -2.22 35.45
N VAL A 186 -7.18 -1.53 34.37
CA VAL A 186 -6.69 -1.77 33.02
C VAL A 186 -5.37 -1.03 32.85
N HIS A 187 -4.30 -1.78 32.61
CA HIS A 187 -2.99 -1.21 32.35
C HIS A 187 -2.78 -0.92 30.86
N ARG A 188 -3.40 -1.75 30.02
CA ARG A 188 -3.31 -1.64 28.58
C ARG A 188 -4.63 -2.02 27.93
N PHE A 189 -5.04 -1.22 26.97
CA PHE A 189 -6.21 -1.46 26.15
C PHE A 189 -5.80 -1.61 24.69
N THR A 190 -6.20 -2.72 24.06
CA THR A 190 -5.92 -2.99 22.66
C THR A 190 -7.23 -3.14 21.90
N TYR A 191 -7.33 -2.48 20.75
CA TYR A 191 -8.47 -2.63 19.86
C TYR A 191 -7.97 -2.93 18.45
N ILE A 192 -8.71 -3.78 17.74
CA ILE A 192 -8.36 -4.22 16.39
C ILE A 192 -9.47 -3.76 15.45
N VAL A 193 -9.19 -2.72 14.66
CA VAL A 193 -10.15 -2.19 13.69
C VAL A 193 -10.29 -3.13 12.49
N LYS A 194 -11.41 -3.04 11.75
CA LYS A 194 -11.64 -3.88 10.56
C LYS A 194 -10.63 -3.60 9.44
N ASN A 195 -10.20 -2.35 9.32
CA ASN A 195 -9.29 -1.86 8.29
C ASN A 195 -8.28 -0.91 8.92
N LYS A 196 -7.01 -0.99 8.51
CA LYS A 196 -5.97 -0.05 8.92
C LYS A 196 -6.46 1.39 8.73
N LEU A 197 -6.36 2.20 9.78
CA LEU A 197 -6.66 3.62 9.74
C LEU A 197 -5.62 4.36 8.90
N THR A 198 -6.07 5.32 8.11
CA THR A 198 -5.22 6.29 7.40
C THR A 198 -4.53 7.22 8.38
N ALA A 199 -3.46 7.91 7.95
CA ALA A 199 -2.74 8.86 8.81
C ALA A 199 -3.67 9.94 9.39
N LYS A 200 -4.61 10.43 8.59
CA LYS A 200 -5.60 11.42 9.02
C LYS A 200 -6.59 10.85 10.06
N GLU A 201 -7.11 9.64 9.83
CA GLU A 201 -8.01 8.98 10.79
C GLU A 201 -7.28 8.68 12.11
N GLN A 202 -5.99 8.32 12.05
CA GLN A 202 -5.14 8.15 13.24
C GLN A 202 -4.97 9.47 14.00
N GLU A 203 -4.70 10.57 13.31
CA GLU A 203 -4.58 11.91 13.93
C GLU A 203 -5.90 12.36 14.57
N GLU A 204 -7.03 12.22 13.86
CA GLU A 204 -8.37 12.50 14.39
C GLU A 204 -8.67 11.68 15.64
N MET A 205 -8.30 10.39 15.63
CA MET A 205 -8.46 9.48 16.76
C MET A 205 -7.55 9.86 17.94
N LEU A 206 -6.29 10.18 17.70
CA LEU A 206 -5.35 10.63 18.73
C LEU A 206 -5.85 11.90 19.43
N HIS A 207 -6.38 12.86 18.67
CA HIS A 207 -7.00 14.06 19.22
C HIS A 207 -8.27 13.77 20.03
N ALA A 208 -9.07 12.78 19.63
CA ALA A 208 -10.28 12.40 20.36
C ALA A 208 -9.98 11.64 21.67
N ILE A 209 -8.83 10.96 21.73
CA ILE A 209 -8.38 10.18 22.89
C ILE A 209 -7.65 11.06 23.92
N ASP A 210 -7.41 12.36 23.64
CA ASP A 210 -6.61 13.29 24.46
C ASP A 210 -6.81 13.14 25.98
N ASP A 211 -5.95 12.32 26.59
CA ASP A 211 -6.00 11.94 27.99
C ASP A 211 -4.57 11.95 28.55
N SER A 212 -4.40 12.79 29.58
CA SER A 212 -3.16 12.95 30.33
C SER A 212 -2.61 11.64 30.94
N ASN A 213 -3.48 10.65 31.19
CA ASN A 213 -3.12 9.36 31.76
C ASN A 213 -2.59 8.36 30.72
N ILE A 214 -2.60 8.70 29.43
CA ILE A 214 -2.03 7.84 28.39
C ILE A 214 -0.51 8.05 28.32
N ASN A 215 0.23 6.95 28.41
CA ASN A 215 1.69 6.93 28.29
C ASN A 215 2.10 6.87 26.82
N MET A 216 1.53 5.91 26.09
CA MET A 216 1.84 5.67 24.69
C MET A 216 0.63 5.10 23.98
N ILE A 217 0.37 5.59 22.77
CA ILE A 217 -0.48 4.92 21.79
C ILE A 217 0.46 4.31 20.77
N SER A 218 0.59 3.00 20.81
CA SER A 218 1.40 2.26 19.85
C SER A 218 0.55 1.72 18.72
N PHE A 219 1.11 1.88 17.53
CA PHE A 219 0.58 1.38 16.29
C PHE A 219 1.47 0.23 15.90
N TYR A 220 0.90 -0.95 15.66
CA TYR A 220 1.69 -2.01 15.07
C TYR A 220 2.11 -1.55 13.66
N ASN A 221 3.43 -1.50 13.44
CA ASN A 221 4.15 -0.68 12.47
C ASN A 221 4.33 0.76 12.97
N SER A 222 5.48 1.01 13.60
CA SER A 222 6.04 2.34 13.76
C SER A 222 6.06 3.01 12.38
N ALA A 223 5.05 3.85 12.13
CA ALA A 223 4.95 4.70 10.97
C ALA A 223 6.25 5.49 10.75
N GLU A 224 7.05 5.68 11.80
CA GLU A 224 8.38 6.29 11.75
C GLU A 224 9.46 5.49 11.00
N GLN A 225 9.51 4.15 11.15
CA GLN A 225 10.49 3.31 10.42
C GLN A 225 10.07 3.12 8.95
N GLU A 226 8.78 2.92 8.69
CA GLU A 226 8.26 2.92 7.31
C GLU A 226 8.42 4.31 6.66
N MET A 227 8.22 5.43 7.38
CA MET A 227 8.38 6.79 6.83
C MET A 227 9.83 7.13 6.51
N LYS A 228 10.79 6.89 7.42
CA LYS A 228 12.20 7.28 7.22
C LYS A 228 12.86 6.48 6.09
N GLN A 229 12.59 5.18 6.00
CA GLN A 229 13.10 4.34 4.92
C GLN A 229 12.43 4.70 3.58
N ALA A 230 11.14 5.04 3.60
CA ALA A 230 10.46 5.47 2.39
C ALA A 230 10.98 6.81 1.84
N VAL A 231 11.51 7.79 2.60
CA VAL A 231 11.91 9.09 2.00
C VAL A 231 13.12 8.95 1.06
N LEU A 232 14.15 8.22 1.48
CA LEU A 232 15.37 8.04 0.68
C LEU A 232 15.09 7.15 -0.54
N GLU A 233 14.28 6.10 -0.36
CA GLU A 233 13.79 5.26 -1.44
C GLU A 233 12.90 6.07 -2.41
N ARG A 234 11.97 6.91 -1.93
CA ARG A 234 11.11 7.81 -2.73
C ARG A 234 11.90 8.78 -3.63
N ALA A 235 13.00 9.34 -3.12
CA ALA A 235 13.87 10.23 -3.90
C ALA A 235 14.60 9.47 -5.02
N GLY A 236 15.12 8.27 -4.71
CA GLY A 236 15.72 7.37 -5.71
C GLY A 236 14.73 6.98 -6.82
N PHE A 237 13.47 6.71 -6.47
CA PHE A 237 12.44 6.35 -7.45
C PHE A 237 12.01 7.51 -8.34
N THR A 238 11.96 8.73 -7.81
CA THR A 238 11.68 9.92 -8.64
C THR A 238 12.81 10.12 -9.67
N ILE A 239 14.06 9.89 -9.26
CA ILE A 239 15.22 9.96 -10.17
C ILE A 239 15.15 8.84 -11.21
N ILE A 240 14.86 7.59 -10.82
CA ILE A 240 14.70 6.46 -11.75
C ILE A 240 13.56 6.73 -12.73
N PHE A 241 12.42 7.23 -12.25
CA PHE A 241 11.27 7.60 -13.07
C PHE A 241 11.64 8.68 -14.10
N ILE A 242 12.35 9.73 -13.68
CA ILE A 242 12.85 10.80 -14.56
C ILE A 242 13.85 10.23 -15.57
N VAL A 243 14.84 9.44 -15.15
CA VAL A 243 15.89 8.88 -16.02
C VAL A 243 15.30 7.94 -17.07
N ILE A 244 14.35 7.10 -16.68
CA ILE A 244 13.63 6.19 -17.57
C ILE A 244 12.76 6.99 -18.55
N ASN A 245 11.98 7.97 -18.08
CA ASN A 245 11.22 8.84 -18.97
C ASN A 245 12.17 9.53 -19.98
N PHE A 246 13.24 10.18 -19.54
CA PHE A 246 14.19 10.88 -20.41
C PHE A 246 14.88 9.96 -21.45
N SER A 247 15.26 8.74 -21.06
CA SER A 247 15.93 7.79 -21.96
C SER A 247 15.02 7.33 -23.10
N PHE A 248 13.72 7.21 -22.84
CA PHE A 248 12.72 6.69 -23.79
C PHE A 248 12.20 7.76 -24.73
N LEU A 249 12.15 8.96 -24.17
CA LEU A 249 11.87 10.18 -24.86
C LEU A 249 12.99 10.55 -25.86
N PHE A 250 14.24 10.13 -25.61
CA PHE A 250 15.33 10.17 -26.58
C PHE A 250 15.10 9.23 -27.78
N LEU A 251 14.46 8.07 -27.58
CA LEU A 251 14.10 7.15 -28.67
C LEU A 251 12.95 7.69 -29.54
N LEU A 252 11.98 8.39 -28.93
CA LEU A 252 10.95 9.15 -29.62
C LEU A 252 11.52 10.24 -30.51
N GLN A 253 12.54 10.96 -30.01
CA GLN A 253 13.29 11.94 -30.78
C GLN A 253 14.00 11.27 -31.96
N PHE A 254 14.63 10.10 -31.77
CA PHE A 254 15.27 9.34 -32.85
C PHE A 254 14.30 8.94 -33.97
N ILE A 255 13.13 8.39 -33.63
CA ILE A 255 12.09 8.06 -34.63
C ILE A 255 11.64 9.34 -35.35
N SER A 256 11.44 10.42 -34.60
CA SER A 256 10.99 11.70 -35.16
C SER A 256 12.01 12.34 -36.08
N ASP A 257 13.31 12.15 -35.85
CA ASP A 257 14.36 12.59 -36.76
C ASP A 257 14.39 11.74 -38.04
N LYS A 258 14.13 10.43 -37.95
CA LYS A 258 14.00 9.56 -39.13
C LYS A 258 12.75 9.86 -39.97
N THR A 259 11.67 10.30 -39.35
CA THR A 259 10.40 10.60 -40.01
C THR A 259 10.19 12.10 -40.24
N LYS A 260 11.17 12.93 -39.88
CA LYS A 260 11.17 14.39 -39.99
C LYS A 260 10.87 14.85 -41.41
N LYS A 261 11.37 14.13 -42.42
CA LYS A 261 11.12 14.39 -43.84
C LYS A 261 9.63 14.39 -44.18
N SER A 262 8.84 13.47 -43.62
CA SER A 262 7.39 13.40 -43.85
C SER A 262 6.67 14.61 -43.26
N TYR A 263 7.07 15.04 -42.06
CA TYR A 263 6.52 16.22 -41.41
C TYR A 263 6.84 17.52 -42.17
N ILE A 264 8.06 17.64 -42.73
CA ILE A 264 8.44 18.76 -43.59
C ILE A 264 7.63 18.75 -44.88
N LEU A 265 7.43 17.57 -45.49
CA LEU A 265 6.67 17.44 -46.73
C LEU A 265 5.22 17.91 -46.55
N TYR A 266 4.57 17.59 -45.42
CA TYR A 266 3.26 18.14 -45.10
C TYR A 266 3.27 19.67 -45.06
N GLY A 267 4.32 20.28 -44.49
CA GLY A 267 4.49 21.73 -44.49
C GLY A 267 4.69 22.33 -45.89
N ILE A 268 5.48 21.67 -46.75
CA ILE A 268 5.68 22.09 -48.15
C ILE A 268 4.38 21.99 -48.95
N LEU A 269 3.58 20.95 -48.70
CA LEU A 269 2.27 20.74 -49.31
C LEU A 269 1.17 21.67 -48.74
N GLY A 270 1.52 22.63 -47.88
CA GLY A 270 0.63 23.68 -47.41
C GLY A 270 -0.02 23.44 -46.05
N ALA A 271 0.39 22.42 -45.29
CA ALA A 271 -0.10 22.23 -43.93
C ALA A 271 0.44 23.29 -42.97
N GLU A 272 -0.42 23.85 -42.14
CA GLU A 272 -0.02 24.76 -41.07
C GLU A 272 0.84 24.04 -40.03
N ARG A 273 1.79 24.78 -39.41
CA ARG A 273 2.64 24.26 -38.33
C ARG A 273 1.83 23.70 -37.16
N SER A 274 0.73 24.36 -36.80
CA SER A 274 -0.25 23.93 -35.79
C SER A 274 -0.76 22.51 -36.08
N THR A 275 -1.09 22.23 -37.33
CA THR A 275 -1.61 20.93 -37.79
C THR A 275 -0.52 19.86 -37.75
N ILE A 276 0.71 20.19 -38.13
CA ILE A 276 1.86 19.28 -38.07
C ILE A 276 2.15 18.88 -36.62
N PHE A 277 2.16 19.85 -35.70
CA PHE A 277 2.35 19.57 -34.28
C PHE A 277 1.20 18.75 -33.69
N LEU A 278 -0.04 19.05 -34.07
CA LEU A 278 -1.19 18.27 -33.63
C LEU A 278 -1.08 16.80 -34.05
N ILE A 279 -0.71 16.52 -35.30
CA ILE A 279 -0.51 15.16 -35.80
C ILE A 279 0.60 14.45 -35.00
N LEU A 280 1.72 15.13 -34.77
CA LEU A 280 2.85 14.61 -34.00
C LEU A 280 2.47 14.27 -32.57
N TYR A 281 1.74 15.15 -31.87
CA TYR A 281 1.31 14.89 -30.50
C TYR A 281 0.30 13.75 -30.42
N ILE A 282 -0.70 13.72 -31.30
CA ILE A 282 -1.68 12.63 -31.35
C ILE A 282 -1.00 11.29 -31.59
N GLU A 283 -0.04 11.23 -32.52
CA GLU A 283 0.72 10.02 -32.79
C GLU A 283 1.46 9.52 -31.53
N ARG A 284 2.17 10.41 -30.85
CA ARG A 284 2.97 10.04 -29.68
C ARG A 284 2.11 9.63 -28.49
N ILE A 285 1.02 10.37 -28.24
CA ILE A 285 0.03 10.04 -27.21
C ILE A 285 -0.59 8.67 -27.51
N PHE A 286 -0.87 8.37 -28.78
CA PHE A 286 -1.38 7.06 -29.19
C PHE A 286 -0.39 5.94 -28.85
N TYR A 287 0.90 6.08 -29.21
CA TYR A 287 1.89 5.04 -28.89
C TYR A 287 2.04 4.83 -27.39
N VAL A 288 2.21 5.91 -26.62
CA VAL A 288 2.38 5.85 -25.17
C VAL A 288 1.16 5.23 -24.49
N SER A 289 -0.05 5.65 -24.87
CA SER A 289 -1.28 5.10 -24.30
C SER A 289 -1.45 3.62 -24.65
N LEU A 290 -1.14 3.23 -25.89
CA LEU A 290 -1.24 1.85 -26.33
C LEU A 290 -0.26 0.95 -25.56
N THR A 291 1.01 1.34 -25.45
CA THR A 291 2.00 0.56 -24.70
C THR A 291 1.66 0.52 -23.21
N MET A 292 1.15 1.62 -22.64
CA MET A 292 0.70 1.67 -21.25
C MET A 292 -0.47 0.71 -20.98
N ILE A 293 -1.41 0.54 -21.91
CA ILE A 293 -2.49 -0.47 -21.78
C ILE A 293 -1.89 -1.87 -21.69
N PHE A 294 -0.98 -2.23 -22.60
CA PHE A 294 -0.33 -3.55 -22.57
C PHE A 294 0.46 -3.77 -21.28
N SER A 295 1.20 -2.76 -20.82
CA SER A 295 1.95 -2.83 -19.58
C SER A 295 1.07 -2.94 -18.34
N SER A 296 -0.05 -2.21 -18.31
CA SER A 296 -1.03 -2.27 -17.23
C SER A 296 -1.66 -3.65 -17.15
N LEU A 297 -2.03 -4.24 -18.29
CA LEU A 297 -2.55 -5.61 -18.36
C LEU A 297 -1.51 -6.61 -17.87
N LEU A 298 -0.26 -6.47 -18.32
CA LEU A 298 0.84 -7.34 -17.90
C LEU A 298 1.04 -7.23 -16.37
N HIS A 299 1.15 -6.02 -15.83
CA HIS A 299 1.28 -5.77 -14.39
C HIS A 299 0.09 -6.34 -13.61
N PHE A 300 -1.13 -6.14 -14.08
CA PHE A 300 -2.32 -6.65 -13.43
C PHE A 300 -2.31 -8.17 -13.28
N VAL A 301 -1.83 -8.89 -14.30
CA VAL A 301 -1.72 -10.36 -14.28
C VAL A 301 -0.55 -10.85 -13.45
N THR A 302 0.59 -10.15 -13.46
CA THR A 302 1.83 -10.64 -12.83
C THR A 302 2.11 -10.05 -11.45
N LYS A 303 1.36 -9.04 -11.00
CA LYS A 303 1.67 -8.29 -9.77
C LYS A 303 1.87 -9.21 -8.57
N ASP A 304 0.99 -10.15 -8.29
CA ASP A 304 1.06 -10.93 -7.06
C ASP A 304 2.27 -11.88 -7.06
N ALA A 305 2.56 -12.50 -8.21
CA ALA A 305 3.73 -13.35 -8.39
C ALA A 305 5.03 -12.57 -8.26
N PHE A 306 5.11 -11.40 -8.89
CA PHE A 306 6.34 -10.60 -8.91
C PHE A 306 6.60 -9.92 -7.55
N HIS A 307 5.57 -9.41 -6.86
CA HIS A 307 5.72 -8.90 -5.49
C HIS A 307 6.19 -9.99 -4.53
N LYS A 308 5.70 -11.23 -4.69
CA LYS A 308 6.16 -12.38 -3.90
C LYS A 308 7.63 -12.73 -4.18
N ILE A 309 8.04 -12.77 -5.45
CA ILE A 309 9.44 -13.08 -5.84
C ILE A 309 10.40 -12.01 -5.32
N MET A 310 10.02 -10.73 -5.44
CA MET A 310 10.87 -9.60 -5.07
C MET A 310 10.76 -9.22 -3.59
N ASN A 311 9.92 -9.91 -2.82
CA ASN A 311 9.59 -9.58 -1.42
C ASN A 311 9.18 -8.10 -1.24
N LEU A 312 8.41 -7.57 -2.21
CA LEU A 312 7.91 -6.20 -2.20
C LEU A 312 6.55 -6.13 -1.46
N PRO A 313 6.21 -5.00 -0.81
CA PRO A 313 4.88 -4.80 -0.23
C PRO A 313 3.81 -4.95 -1.31
N GLY A 314 2.72 -5.66 -1.01
CA GLY A 314 1.69 -5.97 -2.00
C GLY A 314 1.07 -4.73 -2.67
N SER A 315 0.95 -4.76 -4.00
CA SER A 315 0.36 -3.69 -4.80
C SER A 315 -1.17 -3.73 -4.79
N LYS A 316 -1.78 -2.78 -4.06
CA LYS A 316 -3.22 -2.50 -4.08
C LYS A 316 -3.61 -1.47 -5.15
N MET A 317 -2.92 -1.51 -6.30
CA MET A 317 -3.27 -0.65 -7.43
C MET A 317 -4.69 -0.94 -7.94
N GLU A 318 -5.46 0.12 -8.10
CA GLU A 318 -6.79 0.14 -8.71
C GLU A 318 -6.73 0.73 -10.11
N PHE A 319 -7.83 0.64 -10.86
CA PHE A 319 -7.92 1.18 -12.22
C PHE A 319 -7.48 2.65 -12.33
N VAL A 320 -7.88 3.48 -11.34
CA VAL A 320 -7.54 4.91 -11.31
C VAL A 320 -6.04 5.16 -11.26
N ASP A 321 -5.28 4.31 -10.57
CA ASP A 321 -3.83 4.43 -10.46
C ASP A 321 -3.15 4.30 -11.84
N TYR A 322 -3.61 3.37 -12.68
CA TYR A 322 -3.10 3.22 -14.05
C TYR A 322 -3.47 4.41 -14.95
N VAL A 323 -4.65 5.01 -14.74
CA VAL A 323 -5.04 6.24 -15.45
C VAL A 323 -4.12 7.39 -15.08
N VAL A 324 -3.79 7.55 -13.79
CA VAL A 324 -2.86 8.58 -13.32
C VAL A 324 -1.48 8.41 -13.97
N ILE A 325 -0.93 7.19 -13.98
CA ILE A 325 0.37 6.93 -14.63
C ILE A 325 0.32 7.30 -16.12
N ASN A 326 -0.75 6.90 -16.83
CA ASN A 326 -0.90 7.24 -18.25
C ASN A 326 -0.96 8.75 -18.49
N LEU A 327 -1.63 9.50 -17.61
CA LEU A 327 -1.67 10.96 -17.69
C LEU A 327 -0.30 11.60 -17.50
N ILE A 328 0.51 11.08 -16.57
CA ILE A 328 1.89 11.56 -16.36
C ILE A 328 2.73 11.32 -17.62
N GLU A 329 2.63 10.13 -18.22
CA GLU A 329 3.34 9.79 -19.46
C GLU A 329 2.90 10.68 -20.64
N ILE A 330 1.61 11.02 -20.73
CA ILE A 330 1.10 11.99 -21.72
C ILE A 330 1.73 13.38 -21.50
N VAL A 331 1.89 13.82 -20.26
CA VAL A 331 2.59 15.09 -19.96
C VAL A 331 4.06 15.02 -20.40
N SER A 332 4.74 13.90 -20.16
CA SER A 332 6.12 13.65 -20.59
C SER A 332 6.31 13.76 -22.12
N VAL A 333 5.32 13.32 -22.91
CA VAL A 333 5.33 13.48 -24.38
C VAL A 333 5.51 14.94 -24.79
N PHE A 334 4.87 15.89 -24.12
CA PHE A 334 4.98 17.31 -24.47
C PHE A 334 6.38 17.86 -24.20
N ILE A 335 6.95 17.55 -23.03
CA ILE A 335 8.27 18.03 -22.60
C ILE A 335 9.35 17.63 -23.61
N VAL A 336 9.27 16.42 -24.14
CA VAL A 336 10.30 15.89 -25.04
C VAL A 336 10.05 16.19 -26.49
N SER A 337 8.84 16.60 -26.82
CA SER A 337 8.59 17.17 -28.14
C SER A 337 9.24 18.56 -28.28
N LEU A 338 9.62 19.23 -27.18
CA LEU A 338 10.16 20.59 -27.20
C LEU A 338 11.37 20.77 -28.14
N PRO A 339 12.44 19.94 -28.11
CA PRO A 339 13.58 20.10 -29.02
C PRO A 339 13.18 20.03 -30.51
N PHE A 340 12.31 19.10 -30.87
CA PHE A 340 11.77 18.99 -32.23
C PHE A 340 10.97 20.24 -32.60
N VAL A 341 10.05 20.66 -31.73
CA VAL A 341 9.20 21.84 -31.94
C VAL A 341 10.06 23.10 -32.10
N ILE A 342 11.04 23.33 -31.23
CA ILE A 342 11.98 24.45 -31.30
C ILE A 342 12.78 24.42 -32.61
N SER A 343 13.30 23.26 -33.00
CA SER A 343 14.03 23.08 -34.27
C SER A 343 13.15 23.43 -35.48
N PHE A 344 11.90 23.00 -35.47
CA PHE A 344 10.93 23.20 -36.53
C PHE A 344 10.42 24.65 -36.62
N PHE A 345 10.37 25.38 -35.49
CA PHE A 345 10.04 26.80 -35.47
C PHE A 345 11.18 27.68 -35.99
N LYS A 346 12.44 27.39 -35.63
CA LYS A 346 13.61 28.24 -35.90
C LYS A 346 14.14 28.15 -37.35
N LYS A 347 13.84 27.08 -38.09
CA LYS A 347 14.38 26.86 -39.45
C LYS A 347 13.27 26.90 -40.51
N SER A 348 13.60 27.42 -41.71
CA SER A 348 12.72 27.32 -42.88
C SER A 348 12.63 25.87 -43.36
N TYR A 349 11.48 25.44 -43.87
CA TYR A 349 11.26 24.08 -44.38
C TYR A 349 12.31 23.66 -45.42
N THR A 350 12.72 24.58 -46.29
CA THR A 350 13.73 24.35 -47.33
C THR A 350 15.14 24.17 -46.78
N THR A 351 15.48 24.87 -45.69
CA THR A 351 16.75 24.70 -44.98
C THR A 351 16.80 23.34 -44.28
N ILE A 352 15.71 22.93 -43.63
CA ILE A 352 15.62 21.62 -42.96
C ILE A 352 15.65 20.48 -43.99
N LEU A 353 15.02 20.65 -45.16
CA LEU A 353 15.02 19.64 -46.22
C LEU A 353 16.42 19.44 -46.85
N LYS A 354 17.16 20.53 -47.10
CA LYS A 354 18.54 20.47 -47.64
C LYS A 354 19.51 19.78 -46.69
N GLU A 355 19.45 20.07 -45.39
CA GLU A 355 20.28 19.40 -44.37
C GLU A 355 20.02 17.89 -44.31
N ASN A 356 18.76 17.47 -44.49
CA ASN A 356 18.37 16.05 -44.48
C ASN A 356 18.61 15.32 -45.81
N GLN A 357 19.01 16.00 -46.89
CA GLN A 357 19.40 15.37 -48.16
C GLN A 357 20.91 15.09 -48.25
N MET A 358 21.72 15.73 -47.40
CA MET A 358 23.18 15.52 -47.31
C MET A 358 23.59 14.45 -46.27
N THR A 359 22.60 13.81 -45.63
CA THR A 359 22.73 12.67 -44.71
C THR A 359 21.81 11.54 -45.17
#